data_AF-A0A963BZ73-F1
#
_entry.id   AF-A0A963BZ73-F1
#
_cell.length_a   1.000
_cell.length_b   1.000
_cell.length_c   1.000
_cell.angle_alpha   90.00
_cell.angle_beta   90.00
_cell.angle_gamma   90.00
#
_symmetry.space_group_name_H-M   'P 1'
#
loop_
_entity.id
_entity.type
_entity.pdbx_description
1 polymer ?
#
loop_
_entity_poly.entity_id
_entity_poly.type
_entity_poly.pdbx_seq_one_letter_code
_entity_poly.pdbx_strand_id
1 'polypeptide(L)' 'PECTACDECTTLAPKVFVYNDQKQAIVVNPKGGKYADIVKAAEKCTAGCLHPGTPWNMNEPGIEKLMARAAKYN' A
#
# COMPACT_ATOMS: atom_id res chain seq x y z
N PRO A 1 -8.87 1.43 -11.11
CA PRO A 1 -9.65 2.57 -10.55
C PRO A 1 -8.75 3.77 -10.32
N GLU A 2 -9.27 4.99 -10.29
CA GLU A 2 -8.47 6.20 -10.08
C GLU A 2 -8.45 6.63 -8.60
N CYS A 3 -7.30 7.12 -8.14
CA CYS A 3 -7.12 7.60 -6.77
C CYS A 3 -7.96 8.87 -6.52
N THR A 4 -8.66 8.91 -5.39
CA THR A 4 -9.50 10.06 -4.98
C THR A 4 -8.84 10.96 -3.93
N ALA A 5 -7.55 10.76 -3.66
CA ALA A 5 -6.79 11.51 -2.65
C ALA A 5 -7.43 11.53 -1.25
N CYS A 6 -7.93 10.37 -0.77
CA CYS A 6 -8.59 10.25 0.52
C CYS A 6 -7.65 10.17 1.74
N ASP A 7 -6.35 10.36 1.56
CA ASP A 7 -5.28 10.36 2.58
C ASP A 7 -5.09 9.04 3.38
N GLU A 8 -5.87 7.99 3.15
CA GLU A 8 -5.77 6.74 3.92
C GLU A 8 -4.41 6.06 3.73
N CYS A 9 -3.89 5.99 2.50
CA CYS A 9 -2.62 5.33 2.22
C CYS A 9 -1.40 6.14 2.66
N THR A 10 -1.44 7.46 2.50
CA THR A 10 -0.37 8.36 2.95
C THR A 10 -0.32 8.44 4.48
N THR A 11 -1.47 8.30 5.17
CA THR A 11 -1.51 8.22 6.64
C THR A 11 -0.97 6.88 7.15
N LEU A 12 -1.32 5.76 6.50
CA LEU A 12 -0.87 4.43 6.90
C LEU A 12 0.61 4.16 6.59
N ALA A 13 1.10 4.61 5.45
CA ALA A 13 2.49 4.41 5.03
C ALA A 13 3.07 5.69 4.37
N PRO A 14 3.30 6.77 5.14
CA PRO A 14 3.73 8.08 4.62
C PRO A 14 5.10 8.07 3.96
N LYS A 15 5.93 7.06 4.28
CA LYS A 15 7.25 6.87 3.67
C LYS A 15 7.18 6.03 2.39
N VAL A 16 6.03 5.42 2.10
CA VAL A 16 5.81 4.59 0.90
C VAL A 16 4.98 5.37 -0.12
N PHE A 17 3.89 5.99 0.32
CA PHE A 17 2.95 6.69 -0.54
C PHE A 17 2.99 8.20 -0.32
N VAL A 18 3.04 8.95 -1.43
CA VAL A 18 2.82 10.40 -1.46
C VAL A 18 1.93 10.75 -2.64
N TYR A 19 1.42 11.97 -2.68
CA TYR A 19 0.70 12.47 -3.84
C TYR A 19 1.65 13.15 -4.83
N ASN A 20 1.46 12.88 -6.12
CA ASN A 20 2.05 13.68 -7.19
C ASN A 20 1.23 14.97 -7.44
N ASP A 21 1.65 15.78 -8.40
CA ASP A 21 0.97 17.04 -8.75
C ASP A 21 -0.48 16.84 -9.24
N GLN A 22 -0.80 15.64 -9.74
CA GLN A 22 -2.15 15.26 -10.18
C GLN A 22 -3.00 14.68 -9.04
N LYS A 23 -2.54 14.78 -7.78
CA LYS A 23 -3.18 14.19 -6.60
C LYS A 23 -3.37 12.66 -6.67
N GLN A 24 -2.52 11.98 -7.44
CA GLN A 24 -2.51 10.52 -7.50
C GLN A 24 -1.49 9.98 -6.50
N ALA A 25 -1.89 8.96 -5.73
CA ALA A 25 -0.97 8.28 -4.84
C ALA A 25 0.10 7.55 -5.67
N ILE A 26 1.37 7.87 -5.43
CA ILE A 26 2.53 7.25 -6.05
C ILE A 26 3.40 6.57 -5.00
N VAL A 27 4.11 5.52 -5.41
CA VAL A 27 5.08 4.84 -4.56
C VAL A 27 6.43 5.53 -4.68
N VAL A 28 6.90 6.16 -3.60
CA VAL A 28 8.23 6.80 -3.55
C VAL A 28 9.30 5.90 -2.98
N ASN A 29 8.94 5.00 -2.07
CA ASN A 29 9.86 4.04 -1.49
C ASN A 29 9.11 2.77 -1.06
N PRO A 30 9.14 1.68 -1.84
CA PRO A 30 8.46 0.43 -1.49
C PRO A 30 9.03 -0.25 -0.23
N LYS A 31 10.22 0.17 0.21
CA LYS A 31 10.88 -0.31 1.44
C LYS A 31 10.75 0.69 2.60
N GLY A 32 10.00 1.77 2.41
CA GLY A 32 9.84 2.85 3.39
C GLY A 32 8.95 2.49 4.58
N GLY A 33 8.21 1.39 4.50
CA GLY A 33 7.29 0.92 5.53
C GLY A 33 7.21 -0.61 5.60
N LYS A 34 6.46 -1.12 6.57
CA LYS A 34 6.21 -2.56 6.72
C LYS A 34 5.27 -3.03 5.62
N TYR A 35 5.40 -4.30 5.22
CA TYR A 35 4.46 -4.85 4.25
C TYR A 35 3.03 -4.84 4.78
N ALA A 36 2.85 -5.04 6.10
CA ALA A 36 1.54 -4.92 6.75
C ALA A 36 0.85 -3.57 6.50
N ASP A 37 1.60 -2.46 6.52
CA ASP A 37 1.03 -1.12 6.33
C ASP A 37 0.60 -0.90 4.87
N ILE A 38 1.36 -1.44 3.92
CA ILE A 38 1.05 -1.43 2.48
C ILE A 38 -0.21 -2.26 2.20
N VAL A 39 -0.30 -3.48 2.74
CA VAL A 39 -1.49 -4.33 2.61
C VAL A 39 -2.71 -3.64 3.20
N LYS A 40 -2.59 -3.07 4.40
CA LYS A 40 -3.68 -2.35 5.05
C LYS A 40 -4.10 -1.11 4.27
N ALA A 41 -3.16 -0.39 3.65
CA ALA A 41 -3.48 0.73 2.79
C ALA A 41 -4.30 0.29 1.57
N ALA A 42 -3.95 -0.85 0.95
CA ALA A 42 -4.72 -1.39 -0.16
C ALA A 42 -6.13 -1.83 0.25
N GLU A 43 -6.28 -2.48 1.40
CA GLU A 43 -7.59 -2.88 1.93
C GLU A 43 -8.52 -1.70 2.21
N LYS A 44 -7.93 -0.59 2.64
CA LYS A 44 -8.65 0.65 2.97
C LYS A 44 -8.86 1.57 1.78
N CYS A 45 -8.20 1.32 0.66
CA CYS A 45 -8.33 2.17 -0.51
C CYS A 45 -9.76 2.04 -1.07
N THR A 46 -10.58 3.06 -0.85
CA THR A 46 -11.96 3.11 -1.37
C THR A 46 -12.00 3.11 -2.90
N ALA A 47 -10.95 3.64 -3.54
CA ALA A 47 -10.76 3.52 -4.97
C ALA A 47 -10.36 2.10 -5.39
N GLY A 48 -9.64 1.34 -4.55
CA GLY A 48 -9.08 0.04 -4.94
C GLY A 48 -7.99 0.15 -6.01
N CYS A 49 -7.18 1.22 -5.97
CA CYS A 49 -6.09 1.47 -6.92
C CYS A 49 -4.69 1.12 -6.40
N LEU A 50 -4.59 0.56 -5.19
CA LEU A 50 -3.33 0.21 -4.56
C LEU A 50 -3.06 -1.29 -4.69
N HIS A 51 -1.91 -1.61 -5.28
CA HIS A 51 -1.44 -2.97 -5.50
C HIS A 51 -0.21 -3.20 -4.60
N PRO A 52 -0.32 -3.96 -3.49
CA PRO A 52 0.79 -4.18 -2.57
C PRO A 52 1.96 -4.95 -3.18
N GLY A 53 1.71 -5.74 -4.23
CA GLY A 53 2.71 -6.52 -4.93
C GLY A 53 3.29 -7.64 -4.07
N THR A 54 4.62 -7.71 -4.05
CA THR A 54 5.39 -8.69 -3.28
C THR A 54 6.08 -8.01 -2.11
N PRO A 55 6.08 -8.60 -0.91
CA PRO A 55 6.79 -8.05 0.23
C PRO A 55 8.29 -7.92 -0.03
N TRP A 56 8.87 -6.80 0.39
CA TRP A 56 10.31 -6.60 0.34
C TRP A 56 11.05 -7.34 1.47
N ASN A 57 10.37 -7.64 2.58
CA ASN A 57 10.91 -8.37 3.72
C ASN A 57 10.09 -9.64 4.00
N MET A 58 10.61 -10.79 3.57
CA MET A 58 9.98 -12.09 3.81
C MET A 58 10.04 -12.55 5.27
N ASN A 59 10.83 -11.88 6.12
CA ASN A 59 10.96 -12.24 7.54
C ASN A 59 9.97 -11.46 8.43
N GLU A 60 9.02 -10.72 7.84
CA GLU A 60 8.04 -9.97 8.62
C GLU A 60 7.06 -10.92 9.34
N PRO A 61 6.72 -10.68 10.62
CA PRO A 61 5.77 -11.53 11.33
C PRO A 61 4.41 -11.60 10.61
N GLY A 62 3.96 -12.82 10.31
CA GLY A 62 2.67 -13.04 9.63
C GLY A 62 2.68 -12.78 8.13
N ILE A 63 3.85 -12.78 7.48
CA ILE A 63 4.02 -12.49 6.05
C ILE A 63 3.09 -13.31 5.14
N GLU A 64 2.90 -14.60 5.42
CA GLU A 64 2.06 -15.50 4.62
C GLU A 64 0.60 -15.03 4.61
N LYS A 65 0.09 -14.60 5.78
CA LYS A 65 -1.27 -14.05 5.91
C LYS A 65 -1.39 -12.71 5.19
N LEU A 66 -0.35 -11.87 5.27
CA LEU A 66 -0.32 -10.59 4.57
C LEU A 66 -0.32 -10.78 3.05
N MET A 67 0.46 -11.73 2.53
CA MET A 67 0.49 -12.07 1.10
C MET A 67 -0.86 -12.59 0.62
N ALA A 68 -1.52 -13.47 1.39
CA ALA A 68 -2.85 -13.96 1.05
C ALA A 68 -3.91 -12.83 0.98
N ARG A 69 -3.80 -11.83 1.86
CA ARG A 69 -4.68 -10.64 1.82
C ARG A 69 -4.37 -9.74 0.63
N ALA A 70 -3.08 -9.46 0.39
CA ALA A 70 -2.61 -8.65 -0.73
C ALA A 70 -2.98 -9.24 -2.10
N ALA A 71 -3.05 -10.56 -2.23
CA ALA A 71 -3.37 -11.23 -3.50
C ALA A 71 -4.69 -10.78 -4.14
N LYS A 72 -5.66 -10.31 -3.34
CA LYS A 72 -6.94 -9.77 -3.85
C LYS A 72 -6.82 -8.40 -4.51
N TYR A 73 -5.73 -7.69 -4.23
CA TYR A 73 -5.46 -6.33 -4.67
C TYR A 73 -4.32 -6.27 -5.68
N ASN A 74 -3.68 -7.40 -6.00
CA ASN A 74 -2.63 -7.46 -7.02
C ASN A 74 -3.22 -7.52 -8.42
#